data_AF-A0A841MVT5-F1
#
_entry.id   AF-A0A841MVT5-F1
#
_cell.length_a   1.000
_cell.length_b   1.000
_cell.length_c   1.000
_cell.angle_alpha   90.00
_cell.angle_beta   90.00
_cell.angle_gamma   90.00
#
_symmetry.space_group_name_H-M   'P 1'
#
loop_
_entity.id
_entity.type
_entity.pdbx_description
1 polymer ?
#
loop_
_entity_poly.entity_id
_entity_poly.type
_entity_poly.pdbx_seq_one_letter_code
_entity_poly.pdbx_strand_id
1 'polypeptide(L)'
;MKRASIKDHENLLKVFMILLNYGAIKRDHVTRWADSVLAGENESEYAFIELFTSANVHDTTQILIKNSTDADPEITSRAVLGILYHMLQDEKVVLKTVSDIATHISYEEHLTFDEQFLLYRFDEHIELNLNEVHERLRLFKTNFVDLLAVYKDFTLDNFSGWPAVNGKIKKDLGIKLEVIKKNYPY
;
A
#
# COMPACT_ATOMS: atom_id res chain seq x y z
N MET A 1 5.04 18.84 -26.20
CA MET A 1 6.00 18.72 -25.09
C MET A 1 5.46 17.69 -24.12
N LYS A 2 6.28 16.74 -23.64
CA LYS A 2 5.90 15.86 -22.53
C LYS A 2 6.19 16.62 -21.24
N ARG A 3 5.12 16.90 -20.49
CA ARG A 3 5.14 17.44 -19.13
C ARG A 3 4.16 16.57 -18.36
N ALA A 4 4.63 15.80 -17.39
CA ALA A 4 3.74 15.11 -16.49
C ALA A 4 3.25 16.09 -15.43
N SER A 5 1.99 15.93 -15.03
CA SER A 5 1.45 16.67 -13.91
C SER A 5 1.69 15.87 -12.64
N ILE A 6 2.10 16.50 -11.55
CA ILE A 6 2.16 15.82 -10.26
C ILE A 6 0.77 15.32 -9.83
N LYS A 7 -0.29 16.00 -10.28
CA LYS A 7 -1.68 15.58 -10.11
C LYS A 7 -2.05 14.30 -10.87
N ASP A 8 -1.25 13.86 -11.84
CA ASP A 8 -1.48 12.54 -12.46
C ASP A 8 -1.01 11.38 -11.53
N HIS A 9 -0.37 11.71 -10.41
CA HIS A 9 0.31 10.76 -9.52
C HIS A 9 -0.28 10.74 -8.10
N GLU A 10 -1.41 11.39 -7.83
CA GLU A 10 -1.94 11.58 -6.46
C GLU A 10 -2.07 10.28 -5.68
N ASN A 11 -2.57 9.21 -6.33
CA ASN A 11 -2.68 7.90 -5.71
C ASN A 11 -1.30 7.35 -5.30
N LEU A 12 -0.31 7.46 -6.18
CA LEU A 12 1.06 7.01 -5.88
C LEU A 12 1.68 7.82 -4.74
N LEU A 13 1.46 9.14 -4.73
CA LEU A 13 1.97 10.03 -3.69
C LEU A 13 1.35 9.69 -2.32
N LYS A 14 0.04 9.41 -2.27
CA LYS A 14 -0.64 8.96 -1.06
C LYS A 14 -0.08 7.62 -0.57
N VAL A 15 0.17 6.68 -1.48
CA VAL A 15 0.79 5.39 -1.16
C VAL A 15 2.20 5.58 -0.60
N PHE A 16 3.04 6.41 -1.22
CA PHE A 16 4.37 6.73 -0.69
C PHE A 16 4.31 7.35 0.70
N MET A 17 3.34 8.23 0.94
CA MET A 17 3.14 8.84 2.27
C MET A 17 2.87 7.78 3.33
N ILE A 18 1.94 6.85 3.07
CA ILE A 18 1.62 5.76 4.01
C ILE A 18 2.86 4.89 4.24
N LEU A 19 3.50 4.41 3.17
CA LEU A 19 4.66 3.51 3.29
C LEU A 19 5.86 4.17 3.99
N LEU A 20 6.09 5.48 3.80
CA LEU A 20 7.13 6.22 4.50
C LEU A 20 6.84 6.37 5.99
N ASN A 21 5.60 6.69 6.36
CA ASN A 21 5.22 6.94 7.76
C ASN A 21 5.41 5.69 8.64
N TYR A 22 5.22 4.50 8.07
CA TYR A 22 5.45 3.23 8.75
C TYR A 22 6.86 2.66 8.55
N GLY A 23 7.74 3.39 7.85
CA GLY A 23 9.10 2.94 7.56
C GLY A 23 9.21 1.73 6.64
N ALA A 24 8.14 1.38 5.91
CA ALA A 24 8.16 0.30 4.93
C ALA A 24 9.08 0.64 3.75
N ILE A 25 9.09 1.91 3.33
CA ILE A 25 10.06 2.43 2.36
C ILE A 25 10.93 3.52 2.98
N LYS A 26 12.07 3.79 2.34
CA LYS A 26 12.94 4.93 2.65
C LYS A 26 12.68 6.08 1.68
N ARG A 27 13.02 7.30 2.08
CA ARG A 27 12.94 8.51 1.23
C ARG A 27 13.56 8.28 -0.15
N ASP A 28 14.69 7.57 -0.22
CA ASP A 28 15.40 7.30 -1.46
C ASP A 28 14.55 6.60 -2.54
N HIS A 29 13.50 5.86 -2.16
CA HIS A 29 12.55 5.32 -3.13
C HIS A 29 11.75 6.44 -3.82
N VAL A 30 11.26 7.40 -3.04
CA VAL A 30 10.51 8.56 -3.56
C VAL A 30 11.42 9.46 -4.37
N THR A 31 12.64 9.72 -3.89
CA THR A 31 13.64 10.53 -4.62
C THR A 31 14.01 9.89 -5.96
N ARG A 32 14.25 8.57 -6.01
CA ARG A 32 14.54 7.86 -7.27
C ARG A 32 13.36 7.87 -8.23
N TRP A 33 12.14 7.73 -7.72
CA TRP A 33 10.96 7.85 -8.55
C TRP A 33 10.83 9.26 -9.14
N ALA A 34 10.97 10.31 -8.32
CA ALA A 34 10.94 11.69 -8.80
C ALA A 34 12.03 11.96 -9.85
N ASP A 35 13.26 11.50 -9.61
CA ASP A 35 14.37 11.58 -10.58
C ASP A 35 14.03 10.91 -11.91
N SER A 36 13.39 9.73 -11.87
CA SER A 36 12.97 9.03 -13.09
C SER A 36 11.92 9.79 -13.90
N VAL A 37 11.03 10.55 -13.24
CA VAL A 37 10.07 11.42 -13.90
C VAL A 37 10.79 12.60 -14.54
N LEU A 38 11.65 13.29 -13.77
CA LEU A 38 12.43 14.44 -14.24
C LEU A 38 13.30 14.08 -15.46
N ALA A 39 13.93 12.90 -15.45
CA ALA A 39 14.77 12.43 -16.56
C ALA A 39 14.00 12.20 -17.87
N GLY A 40 12.69 11.98 -17.79
CA GLY A 40 11.81 11.75 -18.95
C GLY A 40 11.14 13.01 -19.49
N GLU A 41 11.35 14.17 -18.86
CA GLU A 41 10.63 15.41 -19.12
C GLU A 41 11.49 16.50 -19.75
N ASN A 42 10.87 17.30 -20.61
CA ASN A 42 11.51 18.51 -21.16
C ASN A 42 11.25 19.76 -20.29
N GLU A 43 10.16 19.75 -19.53
CA GLU A 43 9.76 20.79 -18.60
C GLU A 43 9.13 20.09 -17.40
N SER A 44 9.71 20.29 -16.22
CA SER A 44 9.29 19.61 -15.01
C SER A 44 8.50 20.52 -14.09
N GLU A 45 7.43 19.96 -13.52
CA GLU A 45 6.68 20.64 -12.49
C GLU A 45 7.52 20.79 -11.21
N TYR A 46 7.44 21.96 -10.59
CA TYR A 46 8.25 22.33 -9.44
C TYR A 46 8.14 21.32 -8.28
N ALA A 47 6.98 20.69 -8.09
CA ALA A 47 6.77 19.73 -7.02
C ALA A 47 7.61 18.44 -7.17
N PHE A 48 7.96 18.02 -8.39
CA PHE A 48 8.91 16.91 -8.59
C PHE A 48 10.33 17.32 -8.17
N ILE A 49 10.72 18.57 -8.42
CA ILE A 49 12.00 19.13 -7.97
C ILE A 49 12.03 19.20 -6.44
N GLU A 50 10.94 19.65 -5.80
CA GLU A 50 10.83 19.66 -4.34
C GLU A 50 10.99 18.25 -3.74
N LEU A 51 10.33 17.24 -4.33
CA LEU A 51 10.48 15.84 -3.87
C LEU A 51 11.91 15.34 -4.01
N PHE A 52 12.55 15.59 -5.16
CA PHE A 52 13.92 15.18 -5.42
C PHE A 52 14.93 15.84 -4.46
N THR A 53 14.73 17.13 -4.16
CA THR A 53 15.64 17.92 -3.32
C THR A 53 15.31 17.88 -1.82
N SER A 54 14.24 17.20 -1.42
CA SER A 54 13.79 17.15 -0.02
C SER A 54 14.87 16.58 0.93
N ALA A 55 15.17 17.35 1.99
CA ALA A 55 16.31 17.09 2.86
C ALA A 55 16.07 15.92 3.83
N ASN A 56 14.83 15.71 4.26
CA ASN A 56 14.48 14.73 5.28
C ASN A 56 13.08 14.15 5.04
N VAL A 57 12.75 13.07 5.76
CA VAL A 57 11.47 12.35 5.63
C VAL A 57 10.27 13.25 5.94
N HIS A 58 10.39 14.16 6.92
CA HIS A 58 9.30 15.05 7.30
C HIS A 58 8.91 15.98 6.15
N ASP A 59 9.89 16.64 5.53
CA ASP A 59 9.67 17.52 4.39
C ASP A 59 9.09 16.75 3.20
N THR A 60 9.64 15.55 2.90
CA THR A 60 9.10 14.67 1.86
C THR A 60 7.63 14.36 2.13
N THR A 61 7.27 13.95 3.36
CA THR A 61 5.89 13.65 3.74
C THR A 61 4.96 14.84 3.57
N GLN A 62 5.39 16.06 3.93
CA GLN A 62 4.58 17.27 3.73
C GLN A 62 4.30 17.55 2.24
N ILE A 63 5.31 17.38 1.38
CA ILE A 63 5.15 17.55 -0.06
C ILE A 63 4.19 16.49 -0.62
N LEU A 64 4.30 15.23 -0.18
CA LEU A 64 3.39 14.16 -0.59
C LEU A 64 1.95 14.48 -0.19
N ILE A 65 1.70 14.86 1.07
CA ILE A 65 0.36 15.21 1.59
C ILE A 65 -0.28 16.33 0.76
N LYS A 66 0.47 17.42 0.53
CA LYS A 66 0.00 18.58 -0.24
C LYS A 66 -0.45 18.22 -1.65
N ASN A 67 0.20 17.24 -2.27
CA ASN A 67 -0.03 16.86 -3.66
C ASN A 67 -0.87 15.58 -3.81
N SER A 68 -1.42 15.03 -2.72
CA SER A 68 -2.25 13.82 -2.76
C SER A 68 -3.61 14.02 -2.08
N THR A 69 -4.12 15.25 -2.05
CA THR A 69 -5.37 15.63 -1.39
C THR A 69 -6.59 14.97 -2.01
N ASP A 70 -6.57 14.76 -3.32
CA ASP A 70 -7.69 14.25 -4.11
C ASP A 70 -7.50 12.78 -4.51
N ALA A 71 -6.52 12.10 -3.91
CA ALA A 71 -6.25 10.69 -4.15
C ALA A 71 -7.47 9.82 -3.81
N ASP A 72 -7.74 8.82 -4.65
CA ASP A 72 -8.83 7.87 -4.44
C ASP A 72 -8.51 6.96 -3.24
N PRO A 73 -9.25 7.07 -2.12
CA PRO A 73 -8.91 6.37 -0.90
C PRO A 73 -9.03 4.84 -1.02
N GLU A 74 -9.96 4.35 -1.84
CA GLU A 74 -10.16 2.92 -2.05
C GLU A 74 -9.02 2.33 -2.88
N ILE A 75 -8.64 3.01 -3.98
CA ILE A 75 -7.52 2.59 -4.83
C ILE A 75 -6.22 2.60 -4.03
N THR A 76 -5.97 3.66 -3.27
CA THR A 76 -4.72 3.80 -2.50
C THR A 76 -4.62 2.76 -1.39
N SER A 77 -5.70 2.49 -0.65
CA SER A 77 -5.74 1.45 0.37
C SER A 77 -5.41 0.07 -0.22
N ARG A 78 -6.07 -0.32 -1.32
CA ARG A 78 -5.80 -1.60 -1.99
C ARG A 78 -4.39 -1.66 -2.60
N ALA A 79 -3.90 -0.55 -3.13
CA ALA A 79 -2.55 -0.47 -3.67
C ALA A 79 -1.49 -0.68 -2.58
N VAL A 80 -1.66 -0.08 -1.40
CA VAL A 80 -0.76 -0.34 -0.26
C VAL A 80 -0.76 -1.82 0.09
N LEU A 81 -1.92 -2.47 0.20
CA LEU A 81 -1.99 -3.91 0.53
C LEU A 81 -1.27 -4.78 -0.51
N GLY A 82 -1.43 -4.48 -1.81
CA GLY A 82 -0.73 -5.19 -2.88
C GLY A 82 0.79 -4.95 -2.87
N ILE A 83 1.23 -3.74 -2.57
CA ILE A 83 2.66 -3.44 -2.45
C ILE A 83 3.26 -4.17 -1.25
N LEU A 84 2.55 -4.19 -0.11
CA LEU A 84 2.99 -4.91 1.07
C LEU A 84 3.07 -6.42 0.84
N TYR A 85 2.16 -7.00 0.06
CA TYR A 85 2.27 -8.40 -0.39
C TYR A 85 3.64 -8.66 -1.01
N HIS A 86 4.03 -7.87 -2.03
CA HIS A 86 5.30 -8.04 -2.72
C HIS A 86 6.50 -7.80 -1.79
N MET A 87 6.46 -6.73 -0.99
CA MET A 87 7.56 -6.43 -0.07
C MET A 87 7.75 -7.50 1.00
N LEU A 88 6.66 -8.15 1.44
CA LEU A 88 6.71 -9.26 2.38
C LEU A 88 7.27 -10.54 1.73
N GLN A 89 6.87 -10.84 0.48
CA GLN A 89 7.43 -11.97 -0.28
C GLN A 89 8.93 -11.78 -0.57
N ASP A 90 9.34 -10.56 -0.87
CA ASP A 90 10.74 -10.20 -1.14
C ASP A 90 11.59 -10.02 0.13
N GLU A 91 11.02 -10.27 1.32
CA GLU A 91 11.66 -10.05 2.64
C GLU A 91 12.19 -8.61 2.85
N LYS A 92 11.62 -7.64 2.14
CA LYS A 92 11.96 -6.20 2.25
C LYS A 92 11.34 -5.55 3.48
N VAL A 93 10.25 -6.12 4.00
CA VAL A 93 9.57 -5.69 5.22
C VAL A 93 9.24 -6.90 6.09
N VAL A 94 9.21 -6.68 7.41
CA VAL A 94 8.82 -7.72 8.36
C VAL A 94 7.30 -7.78 8.50
N LEU A 95 6.78 -8.95 8.87
CA LEU A 95 5.34 -9.19 9.05
C LEU A 95 4.70 -8.14 9.97
N LYS A 96 5.36 -7.77 11.07
CA LYS A 96 4.87 -6.75 12.00
C LYS A 96 4.55 -5.43 11.30
N THR A 97 5.48 -4.89 10.51
CA THR A 97 5.28 -3.63 9.77
C THR A 97 4.12 -3.74 8.78
N VAL A 98 3.99 -4.87 8.10
CA VAL A 98 2.88 -5.12 7.17
C VAL A 98 1.55 -5.13 7.91
N SER A 99 1.50 -5.80 9.05
CA SER A 99 0.32 -5.87 9.90
C SER A 99 -0.06 -4.49 10.44
N ASP A 100 0.88 -3.73 11.01
CA ASP A 100 0.62 -2.38 11.53
C ASP A 100 -0.03 -1.46 10.46
N ILE A 101 0.46 -1.54 9.21
CA ILE A 101 -0.11 -0.77 8.09
C ILE A 101 -1.49 -1.29 7.68
N ALA A 102 -1.66 -2.61 7.60
CA ALA A 102 -2.92 -3.24 7.24
C ALA A 102 -4.02 -2.92 8.28
N THR A 103 -3.66 -2.91 9.56
CA THR A 103 -4.49 -2.50 10.69
C THR A 103 -4.90 -1.04 10.56
N HIS A 104 -3.96 -0.15 10.27
CA HIS A 104 -4.28 1.26 10.01
C HIS A 104 -5.31 1.43 8.89
N ILE A 105 -5.12 0.74 7.76
CA ILE A 105 -6.04 0.75 6.62
C ILE A 105 -7.44 0.23 7.03
N SER A 106 -7.50 -0.76 7.92
CA SER A 106 -8.79 -1.29 8.40
C SER A 106 -9.66 -0.23 9.08
N TYR A 107 -9.05 0.77 9.71
CA TYR A 107 -9.73 1.86 10.41
C TYR A 107 -10.09 3.06 9.54
N GLU A 108 -9.57 3.18 8.31
CA GLU A 108 -9.79 4.39 7.49
C GLU A 108 -11.15 4.43 6.76
N GLU A 109 -11.96 3.35 6.81
CA GLU A 109 -13.29 3.29 6.17
C GLU A 109 -13.29 3.53 4.65
N HIS A 110 -12.19 3.17 3.99
CA HIS A 110 -12.01 3.31 2.54
C HIS A 110 -12.24 2.02 1.74
N LEU A 111 -12.37 0.88 2.43
CA LEU A 111 -12.58 -0.44 1.85
C LEU A 111 -14.00 -0.95 2.14
N THR A 112 -14.39 -2.05 1.52
CA THR A 112 -15.66 -2.71 1.86
C THR A 112 -15.63 -3.27 3.27
N PHE A 113 -16.81 -3.44 3.89
CA PHE A 113 -16.94 -3.98 5.25
C PHE A 113 -16.19 -5.32 5.41
N ASP A 114 -16.27 -6.21 4.43
CA ASP A 114 -15.60 -7.51 4.48
C ASP A 114 -14.07 -7.39 4.45
N GLU A 115 -13.54 -6.47 3.65
CA GLU A 115 -12.10 -6.20 3.61
C GLU A 115 -11.63 -5.66 4.96
N GLN A 116 -12.32 -4.63 5.49
CA GLN A 116 -11.97 -4.03 6.78
C GLN A 116 -12.04 -5.04 7.91
N PHE A 117 -13.14 -5.81 7.97
CA PHE A 117 -13.35 -6.82 8.99
C PHE A 117 -12.23 -7.87 8.98
N LEU A 118 -11.85 -8.37 7.80
CA LEU A 118 -10.75 -9.32 7.70
C LEU A 118 -9.43 -8.70 8.18
N LEU A 119 -9.07 -7.51 7.70
CA LEU A 119 -7.83 -6.82 8.10
C LEU A 119 -7.75 -6.58 9.62
N TYR A 120 -8.83 -6.07 10.21
CA TYR A 120 -8.93 -5.84 11.66
C TYR A 120 -8.78 -7.14 12.46
N ARG A 121 -9.40 -8.24 12.01
CA ARG A 121 -9.31 -9.53 12.70
C ARG A 121 -7.91 -10.13 12.66
N PHE A 122 -7.18 -9.93 11.57
CA PHE A 122 -5.79 -10.36 11.51
C PHE A 122 -4.90 -9.62 12.53
N ASP A 123 -5.21 -8.36 12.85
CA ASP A 123 -4.53 -7.60 13.90
C ASP A 123 -4.75 -8.18 15.30
N GLU A 124 -6.02 -8.37 15.69
CA GLU A 124 -6.39 -8.94 17.00
C GLU A 124 -5.68 -10.28 17.26
N HIS A 125 -5.55 -11.10 16.21
CA HIS A 125 -4.86 -12.39 16.32
C HIS A 125 -3.35 -12.27 16.54
N ILE A 126 -2.69 -11.22 16.03
CA ILE A 126 -1.25 -10.98 16.27
C ILE A 126 -1.03 -10.59 17.72
N GLU A 127 -1.82 -9.64 18.23
CA GLU A 127 -1.67 -9.16 19.61
C GLU A 127 -1.91 -10.28 20.64
N LEU A 128 -2.87 -11.17 20.37
CA LEU A 128 -3.24 -12.26 21.27
C LEU A 128 -2.28 -13.46 21.21
N ASN A 129 -1.64 -13.75 20.06
CA ASN A 129 -0.84 -14.96 19.86
C ASN A 129 0.68 -14.78 19.97
N LEU A 130 1.18 -13.64 20.46
CA LEU A 130 2.61 -13.44 20.76
C LEU A 130 3.19 -14.47 21.77
N ASN A 131 2.35 -15.31 22.39
CA ASN A 131 2.73 -16.34 23.35
C ASN A 131 2.44 -17.80 22.91
N GLU A 132 1.98 -18.05 21.67
CA GLU A 132 1.54 -19.40 21.24
C GLU A 132 2.45 -20.10 20.21
N VAL A 133 2.28 -21.43 20.14
CA VAL A 133 3.04 -22.45 19.40
C VAL A 133 3.32 -22.08 17.92
N HIS A 134 4.55 -22.33 17.48
CA HIS A 134 5.12 -22.02 16.15
C HIS A 134 4.23 -22.36 14.93
N GLU A 135 3.43 -23.44 15.00
CA GLU A 135 2.54 -23.86 13.93
C GLU A 135 1.35 -22.91 13.70
N ARG A 136 0.76 -22.36 14.77
CA ARG A 136 -0.35 -21.39 14.64
C ARG A 136 0.11 -20.10 14.00
N LEU A 137 1.30 -19.62 14.37
CA LEU A 137 1.92 -18.45 13.77
C LEU A 137 2.18 -18.64 12.26
N ARG A 138 2.58 -19.85 11.85
CA ARG A 138 2.80 -20.18 10.44
C ARG A 138 1.49 -20.20 9.65
N LEU A 139 0.44 -20.81 10.18
CA LEU A 139 -0.89 -20.81 9.56
C LEU A 139 -1.45 -19.40 9.45
N PHE A 140 -1.35 -18.61 10.53
CA PHE A 140 -1.71 -17.20 10.55
C PHE A 140 -1.00 -16.41 9.44
N LYS A 141 0.33 -16.53 9.36
CA LYS A 141 1.12 -15.85 8.31
C LYS A 141 0.65 -16.26 6.92
N THR A 142 0.32 -17.54 6.72
CA THR A 142 -0.17 -18.04 5.42
C THR A 142 -1.50 -17.39 5.06
N ASN A 143 -2.46 -17.38 5.98
CA ASN A 143 -3.78 -16.82 5.74
C ASN A 143 -3.75 -15.30 5.54
N PHE A 144 -2.87 -14.60 6.27
CA PHE A 144 -2.68 -13.16 6.08
C PHE A 144 -2.04 -12.85 4.72
N VAL A 145 -1.06 -13.66 4.29
CA VAL A 145 -0.47 -13.56 2.96
C VAL A 145 -1.52 -13.85 1.87
N ASP A 146 -2.39 -14.83 2.06
CA ASP A 146 -3.48 -15.15 1.13
C ASP A 146 -4.49 -14.00 1.01
N LEU A 147 -4.78 -13.30 2.12
CA LEU A 147 -5.57 -12.07 2.08
C LEU A 147 -4.89 -10.98 1.26
N LEU A 148 -3.61 -10.70 1.53
CA LEU A 148 -2.86 -9.68 0.78
C LEU A 148 -2.72 -10.05 -0.71
N ALA A 149 -2.66 -11.34 -1.04
CA ALA A 149 -2.56 -11.83 -2.41
C ALA A 149 -3.77 -11.48 -3.29
N VAL A 150 -4.93 -11.12 -2.70
CA VAL A 150 -6.08 -10.56 -3.43
C VAL A 150 -5.69 -9.30 -4.20
N TYR A 151 -4.74 -8.53 -3.66
CA TYR A 151 -4.31 -7.24 -4.18
C TYR A 151 -2.98 -7.30 -4.94
N LYS A 152 -2.42 -8.49 -5.17
CA LYS A 152 -1.07 -8.67 -5.77
C LYS A 152 -0.86 -8.00 -7.13
N ASP A 153 -1.93 -7.68 -7.85
CA ASP A 153 -1.83 -7.00 -9.15
C ASP A 153 -1.46 -5.52 -9.01
N PHE A 154 -1.52 -4.93 -7.80
CA PHE A 154 -0.96 -3.62 -7.52
C PHE A 154 0.55 -3.70 -7.27
N THR A 155 1.31 -2.92 -8.03
CA THR A 155 2.76 -2.76 -7.87
C THR A 155 3.13 -1.29 -7.96
N LEU A 156 4.32 -0.92 -7.48
CA LEU A 156 4.84 0.44 -7.68
C LEU A 156 5.11 0.77 -9.15
N ASP A 157 5.34 -0.23 -10.01
CA ASP A 157 5.68 -0.03 -11.42
C ASP A 157 4.46 0.17 -12.32
N ASN A 158 3.26 -0.18 -11.84
CA ASN A 158 2.02 -0.09 -12.63
C ASN A 158 1.00 0.93 -12.10
N PHE A 159 1.48 1.96 -11.38
CA PHE A 159 0.62 2.96 -10.73
C PHE A 159 -0.36 3.66 -11.68
N SER A 160 0.01 3.89 -12.93
CA SER A 160 -0.88 4.47 -13.94
C SER A 160 -2.08 3.56 -14.29
N GLY A 161 -1.96 2.25 -14.06
CA GLY A 161 -2.99 1.25 -14.32
C GLY A 161 -3.87 0.90 -13.12
N TRP A 162 -3.60 1.47 -11.95
CA TRP A 162 -4.31 1.14 -10.71
C TRP A 162 -5.84 1.26 -10.77
N PRO A 163 -6.46 2.27 -11.42
CA PRO A 163 -7.91 2.31 -11.58
C PRO A 163 -8.47 1.08 -12.31
N ALA A 164 -7.77 0.59 -13.34
CA ALA A 164 -8.17 -0.59 -14.09
C ALA A 164 -7.96 -1.88 -13.28
N VAL A 165 -6.86 -1.97 -12.52
CA VAL A 165 -6.61 -3.08 -11.58
C VAL A 165 -7.71 -3.13 -10.52
N ASN A 166 -8.05 -1.99 -9.91
CA ASN A 166 -9.12 -1.86 -8.94
C ASN A 166 -10.47 -2.34 -9.51
N GLY A 167 -10.80 -1.89 -10.72
CA GLY A 167 -12.02 -2.31 -11.43
C GLY A 167 -12.07 -3.81 -11.73
N LYS A 168 -10.93 -4.48 -11.93
CA LYS A 168 -10.86 -5.94 -12.08
C LYS A 168 -11.11 -6.65 -10.75
N ILE A 169 -10.44 -6.22 -9.68
CA ILE A 169 -10.59 -6.81 -8.34
C ILE A 169 -12.05 -6.73 -7.87
N LYS A 170 -12.72 -5.60 -8.07
CA LYS A 170 -14.13 -5.43 -7.69
C LYS A 170 -15.08 -6.49 -8.26
N LYS A 171 -14.76 -7.09 -9.42
CA LYS A 171 -15.65 -8.07 -10.08
C LYS A 171 -15.74 -9.40 -9.35
N ASP A 172 -14.66 -9.80 -8.68
CA ASP A 172 -14.55 -11.10 -8.01
C ASP A 172 -14.13 -11.01 -6.54
N LEU A 173 -14.01 -9.78 -6.00
CA LEU A 173 -13.59 -9.50 -4.63
C LEU A 173 -14.40 -10.31 -3.61
N GLY A 174 -15.73 -10.23 -3.64
CA GLY A 174 -16.58 -10.96 -2.69
C GLY A 174 -16.32 -12.47 -2.71
N ILE A 175 -16.13 -13.06 -3.90
CA ILE A 175 -15.83 -14.49 -4.04
C ILE A 175 -14.47 -14.81 -3.40
N LYS A 176 -13.45 -13.99 -3.66
CA LYS A 176 -12.11 -14.17 -3.08
C LYS A 176 -12.12 -14.05 -1.56
N LEU A 177 -12.81 -13.05 -1.02
CA LEU A 177 -12.92 -12.85 0.43
C LEU A 177 -13.70 -13.99 1.11
N GLU A 178 -14.75 -14.51 0.48
CA GLU A 178 -15.47 -15.68 1.00
C GLU A 178 -14.60 -16.95 1.08
N VAL A 179 -13.69 -17.14 0.11
CA VAL A 179 -12.71 -18.24 0.18
C VAL A 179 -11.77 -18.06 1.37
N ILE A 180 -11.29 -16.84 1.60
CA ILE A 180 -10.41 -16.52 2.73
C ILE A 180 -11.13 -16.76 4.06
N LYS A 181 -12.38 -16.27 4.21
CA LYS A 181 -13.22 -16.50 5.40
C LYS A 181 -13.41 -17.99 5.71
N LYS A 182 -13.59 -18.84 4.69
CA LYS A 182 -13.75 -20.29 4.88
C LYS A 182 -12.48 -20.98 5.36
N ASN A 183 -11.32 -20.55 4.86
CA ASN A 183 -10.02 -21.08 5.26
C ASN A 183 -9.57 -20.56 6.63
N TYR A 184 -10.24 -19.53 7.13
CA TYR A 184 -10.08 -18.99 8.46
C TYR A 184 -11.38 -19.16 9.29
N PRO A 185 -11.81 -20.40 9.57
CA PRO A 185 -13.00 -20.63 10.37
C PRO A 185 -12.74 -20.09 11.77
N TYR A 186 -13.63 -19.20 12.19
CA TYR A 186 -13.70 -18.56 13.50
C TYR A 186 -13.53 -19.53 14.66
#